data_AF-A0A933SEA9-F1
#
_entry.id   AF-A0A933SEA9-F1
#
_cell.length_a   1.000
_cell.length_b   1.000
_cell.length_c   1.000
_cell.angle_alpha   90.00
_cell.angle_beta   90.00
_cell.angle_gamma   90.00
#
_symmetry.space_group_name_H-M   'P 1'
#
loop_
_entity.id
_entity.type
_entity.pdbx_description
1 polymer ?
#
loop_
_entity_poly.entity_id
_entity_poly.type
_entity_poly.pdbx_seq_one_letter_code
_entity_poly.pdbx_strand_id
1 'polypeptide(L)'
;MVQRENVGGAWQVRLPIQGTGRLVAAALLSVWLCAWAAGEVFVLGTLAAGFRDLVAPGWHLDWLPAMKQTANVAPRFAMLFMGLWVTLWTIGGALGMRELARMLFGEDIVRWNTDGLDVTHRAGPFTSRKHIAYDDVRDLLVGPRGALVAETVNGRITLAVAGTPQDRRELQVALTEAWNLSGGLSRQRDKEAEAAPMGWKVEKDANGAVMLVSDSRQRRAVAVALVAIATMPAIAAITLMRDPVQVSWLAVAGFLALTLSALLGAGWVATSRVELRPREQGLTWRATGLGREWVQDYHPASLHVERTADADGDERFRLLVESRGLTRELGAAVQSPASALHLGRWLARHMSAEIQGLEVELHAQRQAS
;
A
#
# COMPACT_ATOMS: atom_id res chain seq x y z
N MET A 1 -6.70 8.77 28.97
CA MET A 1 -8.13 8.43 29.18
C MET A 1 -8.93 8.96 28.01
N VAL A 2 -9.13 8.10 27.02
CA VAL A 2 -9.88 8.41 25.80
C VAL A 2 -11.36 8.66 26.15
N GLN A 3 -11.88 9.83 25.82
CA GLN A 3 -13.28 10.19 26.06
C GLN A 3 -14.18 9.39 25.12
N ARG A 4 -14.99 8.48 25.69
CA ARG A 4 -15.96 7.66 24.95
C ARG A 4 -17.32 8.34 25.04
N GLU A 5 -17.94 8.57 23.90
CA GLU A 5 -19.29 9.12 23.79
C GLU A 5 -20.24 8.04 23.29
N ASN A 6 -21.41 7.87 23.92
CA ASN A 6 -22.45 6.99 23.39
C ASN A 6 -23.37 7.83 22.47
N VAL A 7 -23.27 7.60 21.17
CA VAL A 7 -24.02 8.33 20.15
C VAL A 7 -24.97 7.35 19.46
N GLY A 8 -26.22 7.33 19.93
CA GLY A 8 -27.30 6.54 19.32
C GLY A 8 -27.11 5.02 19.47
N GLY A 9 -26.59 4.55 20.61
CA GLY A 9 -26.35 3.13 20.86
C GLY A 9 -25.01 2.61 20.32
N ALA A 10 -24.22 3.48 19.68
CA ALA A 10 -22.85 3.20 19.26
C ALA A 10 -21.87 3.99 20.12
N TRP A 11 -20.78 3.35 20.53
CA TRP A 11 -19.68 4.05 21.18
C TRP A 11 -18.83 4.76 20.14
N GLN A 12 -18.38 5.97 20.47
CA GLN A 12 -17.60 6.83 19.61
C GLN A 12 -16.39 7.38 20.36
N VAL A 13 -15.26 7.39 19.67
CA VAL A 13 -14.03 8.04 20.11
C VAL A 13 -13.55 8.99 19.02
N ARG A 14 -13.09 10.16 19.44
CA ARG A 14 -12.53 11.20 18.59
C ARG A 14 -11.07 11.42 18.96
N LEU A 15 -10.18 11.26 17.99
CA LEU A 15 -8.75 11.43 18.14
C LEU A 15 -8.30 12.58 17.23
N PRO A 16 -8.13 13.81 17.77
CA PRO A 16 -7.52 14.88 16.98
C PRO A 16 -6.04 14.57 16.77
N ILE A 17 -5.45 15.05 15.68
CA ILE A 17 -3.99 15.01 15.55
C ILE A 17 -3.38 15.95 16.60
N GLN A 18 -2.37 15.47 17.32
CA GLN A 18 -1.71 16.20 18.41
C GLN A 18 -0.19 16.36 18.14
N GLY A 19 0.45 17.30 18.85
CA GLY A 19 1.89 17.55 18.81
C GLY A 19 2.27 18.90 18.18
N THR A 20 3.29 19.55 18.77
CA THR A 20 3.80 20.86 18.32
C THR A 20 4.56 20.76 17.00
N GLY A 21 5.28 19.65 16.76
CA GLY A 21 6.01 19.41 15.51
C GLY A 21 5.11 19.44 14.26
N ARG A 22 3.82 19.16 14.42
CA ARG A 22 2.82 19.29 13.36
C ARG A 22 2.64 20.73 12.89
N LEU A 23 2.67 21.71 13.80
CA LEU A 23 2.50 23.13 13.43
C LEU A 23 3.73 23.62 12.66
N VAL A 24 4.92 23.20 13.06
CA VAL A 24 6.17 23.50 12.33
C VAL A 24 6.15 22.85 10.95
N ALA A 25 5.79 21.58 10.85
CA ALA A 25 5.65 20.88 9.58
C ALA A 25 4.57 21.53 8.69
N ALA A 26 3.43 21.91 9.26
CA ALA A 26 2.36 22.60 8.55
C ALA A 26 2.80 23.98 8.04
N ALA A 27 3.56 24.74 8.84
CA ALA A 27 4.11 26.03 8.43
C ALA A 27 5.09 25.88 7.26
N LEU A 28 6.04 24.93 7.36
CA LEU A 28 6.99 24.65 6.30
C LEU A 28 6.28 24.19 5.01
N LEU A 29 5.32 23.27 5.15
CA LEU A 29 4.52 22.77 4.03
C LEU A 29 3.68 23.88 3.41
N SER A 30 3.16 24.82 4.20
CA SER A 30 2.42 25.99 3.69
C SER A 30 3.31 26.91 2.85
N VAL A 31 4.52 27.23 3.32
CA VAL A 31 5.49 28.03 2.55
C VAL A 31 5.85 27.32 1.25
N TRP A 32 6.10 26.01 1.30
CA TRP A 32 6.36 25.20 0.12
C TRP A 32 5.17 25.19 -0.85
N LEU A 33 3.93 25.06 -0.35
CA LEU A 33 2.72 25.10 -1.18
C LEU A 33 2.51 26.47 -1.83
N CYS A 34 2.86 27.57 -1.16
CA CYS A 34 2.83 28.91 -1.77
C CYS A 34 3.83 29.02 -2.93
N ALA A 35 5.07 28.53 -2.73
CA ALA A 35 6.08 28.50 -3.80
C ALA A 35 5.67 27.57 -4.95
N TRP A 36 5.09 26.41 -4.64
CA TRP A 36 4.53 25.48 -5.61
C TRP A 36 3.41 26.15 -6.44
N ALA A 37 2.46 26.83 -5.80
CA ALA A 37 1.37 27.52 -6.48
C ALA A 37 1.87 28.65 -7.39
N ALA A 38 2.89 29.40 -6.95
CA ALA A 38 3.54 30.42 -7.79
C ALA A 38 4.23 29.79 -9.01
N GLY A 39 4.91 28.66 -8.81
CA GLY A 39 5.54 27.89 -9.89
C GLY A 39 4.54 27.32 -10.89
N GLU A 40 3.42 26.76 -10.41
CA GLU A 40 2.29 26.31 -11.23
C GLU A 40 1.74 27.44 -12.09
N VAL A 41 1.42 28.59 -11.50
CA VAL A 41 0.94 29.77 -12.24
C VAL A 41 1.94 30.21 -13.31
N PHE A 42 3.24 30.22 -12.98
CA PHE A 42 4.30 30.57 -13.93
C PHE A 42 4.39 29.58 -15.09
N VAL A 43 4.38 28.28 -14.82
CA VAL A 43 4.48 27.23 -15.85
C VAL A 43 3.23 27.19 -16.71
N LEU A 44 2.03 27.23 -16.11
CA LEU A 44 0.77 27.28 -16.84
C LEU A 44 0.66 28.55 -17.69
N GLY A 45 1.11 29.70 -17.18
CA GLY A 45 1.18 30.94 -17.94
C GLY A 45 2.12 30.84 -19.14
N THR A 46 3.29 30.20 -18.96
CA THR A 46 4.25 29.94 -20.03
C THR A 46 3.69 28.98 -21.10
N LEU A 47 3.00 27.93 -20.68
CA LEU A 47 2.33 26.98 -21.56
C LEU A 47 1.18 27.64 -22.34
N ALA A 48 0.37 28.47 -21.67
CA ALA A 48 -0.72 29.22 -22.29
C ALA A 48 -0.18 30.23 -23.32
N ALA A 49 0.91 30.94 -23.02
CA ALA A 49 1.57 31.83 -23.96
C ALA A 49 2.12 31.07 -25.17
N GLY A 50 2.81 29.94 -24.97
CA GLY A 50 3.30 29.10 -26.05
C GLY A 50 2.19 28.51 -26.92
N PHE A 51 1.08 28.07 -26.32
CA PHE A 51 -0.10 27.59 -27.05
C PHE A 51 -0.77 28.71 -27.85
N ARG A 52 -0.91 29.90 -27.25
CA ARG A 52 -1.44 31.08 -27.96
C ARG A 52 -0.60 31.42 -29.18
N ASP A 53 0.72 31.48 -29.04
CA ASP A 53 1.63 31.83 -30.13
C ASP A 53 1.62 30.78 -31.27
N LEU A 54 1.13 29.56 -31.01
CA LEU A 54 0.88 28.51 -32.01
C LEU A 54 -0.48 28.68 -32.73
N VAL A 55 -1.52 29.16 -32.04
CA VAL A 55 -2.91 29.13 -32.51
C VAL A 55 -3.42 30.48 -33.00
N ALA A 56 -2.97 31.59 -32.41
CA ALA A 56 -3.45 32.94 -32.70
C ALA A 56 -2.30 33.97 -32.59
N PRO A 57 -1.34 33.95 -33.53
CA PRO A 57 -0.26 34.94 -33.56
C PRO A 57 -0.84 36.34 -33.80
N GLY A 58 -0.82 37.20 -32.77
CA GLY A 58 -1.30 38.59 -32.84
C GLY A 58 -2.24 39.05 -31.73
N TRP A 59 -2.66 38.15 -30.82
CA TRP A 59 -3.39 38.53 -29.60
C TRP A 59 -2.44 38.77 -28.43
N HIS A 60 -2.31 40.01 -27.99
CA HIS A 60 -1.45 40.40 -26.87
C HIS A 60 -2.30 40.63 -25.62
N LEU A 61 -2.09 39.81 -24.57
CA LEU A 61 -2.47 40.16 -23.21
C LEU A 61 -1.19 40.57 -22.48
N ASP A 62 -1.12 41.82 -22.05
CA ASP A 62 0.11 42.47 -21.57
C ASP A 62 0.68 41.88 -20.27
N TRP A 63 -0.09 41.06 -19.55
CA TRP A 63 0.31 40.45 -18.28
C TRP A 63 0.98 39.06 -18.44
N LEU A 64 0.98 38.47 -19.64
CA LEU A 64 1.62 37.17 -19.90
C LEU A 64 3.04 37.35 -20.44
N PRO A 65 4.04 36.59 -19.95
CA PRO A 65 5.41 36.68 -20.45
C PRO A 65 5.47 36.32 -21.94
N ALA A 66 5.99 37.22 -22.76
CA ALA A 66 6.20 36.98 -24.18
C ALA A 66 7.38 36.00 -24.35
N MET A 67 7.11 34.80 -24.85
CA MET A 67 8.17 33.89 -25.30
C MET A 67 8.64 34.37 -26.68
N LYS A 68 9.82 35.01 -26.75
CA LYS A 68 10.44 35.29 -28.04
C LYS A 68 10.64 33.96 -28.77
N GLN A 69 9.88 33.75 -29.85
CA GLN A 69 10.02 32.60 -30.74
C GLN A 69 11.43 32.62 -31.36
N THR A 70 12.38 31.99 -30.69
CA THR A 70 13.64 31.60 -31.32
C THR A 70 13.37 30.29 -32.06
N ALA A 71 13.59 30.32 -33.37
CA ALA A 71 13.14 29.33 -34.36
C ALA A 71 13.86 27.97 -34.31
N ASN A 72 13.95 27.33 -33.14
CA ASN A 72 14.52 25.99 -32.98
C ASN A 72 13.50 25.01 -32.40
N VAL A 73 13.79 23.71 -32.40
CA VAL A 73 12.91 22.62 -31.96
C VAL A 73 12.76 22.58 -30.43
N ALA A 74 13.69 23.21 -29.72
CA ALA A 74 13.74 23.36 -28.25
C ALA A 74 12.40 23.79 -27.59
N PRO A 75 11.63 24.77 -28.11
CA PRO A 75 10.33 25.17 -27.56
C PRO A 75 9.26 24.07 -27.50
N ARG A 76 9.15 23.16 -28.48
CA ARG A 76 8.10 22.11 -28.46
C ARG A 76 8.37 21.04 -27.41
N PHE A 77 9.63 20.60 -27.34
CA PHE A 77 10.08 19.68 -26.28
C PHE A 77 9.91 20.32 -24.90
N ALA A 78 10.32 21.58 -24.74
CA ALA A 78 10.16 22.32 -23.49
C ALA A 78 8.69 22.42 -23.09
N MET A 79 7.76 22.66 -24.02
CA MET A 79 6.32 22.69 -23.74
C MET A 79 5.76 21.32 -23.31
N LEU A 80 6.13 20.23 -23.99
CA LEU A 80 5.68 18.88 -23.59
C LEU A 80 6.26 18.47 -22.23
N PHE A 81 7.55 18.73 -22.01
CA PHE A 81 8.19 18.49 -20.73
C PHE A 81 7.55 19.32 -19.62
N MET A 82 7.30 20.62 -19.84
CA MET A 82 6.64 21.48 -18.86
C MET A 82 5.19 21.06 -18.60
N GLY A 83 4.47 20.58 -19.61
CA GLY A 83 3.13 20.00 -19.45
C GLY A 83 3.12 18.73 -18.59
N LEU A 84 4.09 17.84 -18.80
CA LEU A 84 4.25 16.64 -17.97
C LEU A 84 4.67 17.01 -16.55
N TRP A 85 5.69 17.86 -16.44
CA TRP A 85 6.23 18.34 -15.18
C TRP A 85 5.12 18.97 -14.35
N VAL A 86 4.36 19.91 -14.92
CA VAL A 86 3.27 20.57 -14.22
C VAL A 86 2.21 19.55 -13.79
N THR A 87 1.80 18.61 -14.65
CA THR A 87 0.79 17.60 -14.27
C THR A 87 1.23 16.75 -13.06
N LEU A 88 2.48 16.28 -13.06
CA LEU A 88 3.03 15.49 -11.94
C LEU A 88 3.14 16.34 -10.66
N TRP A 89 3.59 17.58 -10.80
CA TRP A 89 3.68 18.52 -9.69
C TRP A 89 2.30 18.94 -9.18
N THR A 90 1.28 19.00 -10.03
CA THR A 90 -0.11 19.27 -9.63
C THR A 90 -0.65 18.19 -8.71
N ILE A 91 -0.39 16.92 -9.04
CA ILE A 91 -0.74 15.80 -8.16
C ILE A 91 0.01 15.93 -6.83
N GLY A 92 1.30 16.27 -6.87
CA GLY A 92 2.12 16.53 -5.68
C GLY A 92 1.55 17.65 -4.79
N GLY A 93 1.19 18.78 -5.39
CA GLY A 93 0.56 19.90 -4.70
C GLY A 93 -0.80 19.56 -4.11
N ALA A 94 -1.64 18.82 -4.84
CA ALA A 94 -2.93 18.34 -4.33
C ALA A 94 -2.77 17.41 -3.12
N LEU A 95 -1.82 16.48 -3.17
CA LEU A 95 -1.48 15.62 -2.04
C LEU A 95 -0.92 16.44 -0.87
N GLY A 96 -0.08 17.45 -1.14
CA GLY A 96 0.43 18.39 -0.15
C GLY A 96 -0.66 19.20 0.53
N MET A 97 -1.64 19.72 -0.23
CA MET A 97 -2.81 20.43 0.32
C MET A 97 -3.66 19.53 1.21
N ARG A 98 -3.91 18.29 0.77
CA ARG A 98 -4.62 17.29 1.59
C ARG A 98 -3.88 17.02 2.88
N GLU A 99 -2.56 16.89 2.81
CA GLU A 99 -1.70 16.65 3.97
C GLU A 99 -1.65 17.86 4.92
N LEU A 100 -1.59 19.09 4.39
CA LEU A 100 -1.69 20.32 5.18
C LEU A 100 -3.05 20.39 5.89
N ALA A 101 -4.15 20.13 5.18
CA ALA A 101 -5.49 20.10 5.76
C ALA A 101 -5.60 19.01 6.85
N ARG A 102 -4.96 17.86 6.64
CA ARG A 102 -4.83 16.81 7.65
C ARG A 102 -4.03 17.29 8.85
N MET A 103 -2.90 17.96 8.68
CA MET A 103 -2.12 18.48 9.81
C MET A 103 -2.92 19.51 10.61
N LEU A 104 -3.62 20.44 9.97
CA LEU A 104 -4.33 21.52 10.67
C LEU A 104 -5.65 21.08 11.30
N PHE A 105 -6.42 20.25 10.58
CA PHE A 105 -7.81 19.90 10.94
C PHE A 105 -8.04 18.39 11.01
N GLY A 106 -6.96 17.61 11.11
CA GLY A 106 -7.01 16.15 11.11
C GLY A 106 -7.65 15.61 12.37
N GLU A 107 -8.62 14.73 12.17
CA GLU A 107 -9.30 14.00 13.24
C GLU A 107 -9.65 12.61 12.74
N ASP A 108 -9.37 11.61 13.56
CA ASP A 108 -9.85 10.25 13.35
C ASP A 108 -11.01 9.99 14.30
N ILE A 109 -12.14 9.57 13.75
CA ILE A 109 -13.34 9.22 14.50
C ILE A 109 -13.57 7.73 14.32
N VAL A 110 -13.50 6.99 15.42
CA VAL A 110 -13.77 5.55 15.44
C VAL A 110 -15.06 5.32 16.20
N ARG A 111 -16.05 4.76 15.52
CA ARG A 111 -17.34 4.38 16.07
C ARG A 111 -17.46 2.87 16.03
N TRP A 112 -18.02 2.27 17.08
CA TRP A 112 -18.29 0.84 17.10
C TRP A 112 -19.65 0.55 17.72
N ASN A 113 -20.33 -0.45 17.16
CA ASN A 113 -21.62 -0.94 17.61
C ASN A 113 -21.58 -2.48 17.71
N THR A 114 -22.72 -3.16 17.73
CA THR A 114 -22.78 -4.63 17.74
C THR A 114 -22.41 -5.29 16.42
N ASP A 115 -22.52 -4.54 15.32
CA ASP A 115 -22.44 -5.07 13.95
C ASP A 115 -21.04 -4.90 13.36
N GLY A 116 -20.31 -3.87 13.79
CA GLY A 116 -18.95 -3.60 13.34
C GLY A 116 -18.37 -2.26 13.77
N LEU A 117 -17.37 -1.85 13.01
CA LEU A 117 -16.55 -0.66 13.20
C LEU A 117 -16.79 0.32 12.06
N ASP A 118 -17.10 1.57 12.39
CA ASP A 118 -17.19 2.70 11.48
C ASP A 118 -15.98 3.61 11.72
N VAL A 119 -15.10 3.67 10.73
CA VAL A 119 -13.91 4.53 10.76
C VAL A 119 -14.14 5.73 9.87
N THR A 120 -13.94 6.93 10.42
CA THR A 120 -13.98 8.18 9.67
C THR A 120 -12.68 8.92 9.83
N HIS A 121 -11.95 9.10 8.74
CA HIS A 121 -10.78 9.97 8.67
C HIS A 121 -11.21 11.32 8.12
N ARG A 122 -10.99 12.38 8.90
CA ARG A 122 -11.28 13.75 8.50
C ARG A 122 -9.98 14.53 8.36
N ALA A 123 -9.81 15.20 7.24
CA ALA A 123 -8.71 16.11 6.95
C ALA A 123 -9.29 17.43 6.44
N GLY A 124 -9.95 18.18 7.33
CA GLY A 124 -10.69 19.40 6.97
C GLY A 124 -11.94 19.09 6.12
N PRO A 125 -12.03 19.58 4.86
CA PRO A 125 -13.17 19.31 3.98
C PRO A 125 -13.15 17.87 3.41
N PHE A 126 -12.00 17.20 3.44
CA PHE A 126 -11.88 15.83 2.95
C PHE A 126 -12.27 14.85 4.05
N THR A 127 -13.29 14.05 3.80
CA THR A 127 -13.75 13.02 4.74
C THR A 127 -13.81 11.67 4.03
N SER A 128 -13.22 10.65 4.65
CA SER A 128 -13.30 9.26 4.20
C SER A 128 -13.95 8.44 5.29
N ARG A 129 -15.05 7.75 4.97
CA ARG A 129 -15.73 6.84 5.89
C ARG A 129 -15.65 5.41 5.37
N LYS A 130 -15.38 4.46 6.26
CA LYS A 130 -15.36 3.04 5.95
C LYS A 130 -16.02 2.25 7.07
N HIS A 131 -16.95 1.38 6.69
CA HIS A 131 -17.53 0.39 7.58
C HIS A 131 -16.74 -0.92 7.48
N ILE A 132 -16.56 -1.60 8.61
CA ILE A 132 -15.87 -2.88 8.73
C ILE A 132 -16.75 -3.77 9.62
N ALA A 133 -17.30 -4.85 9.08
CA ALA A 133 -18.06 -5.82 9.87
C ALA A 133 -17.11 -6.55 10.84
N TYR A 134 -17.58 -6.88 12.05
CA TYR A 134 -16.75 -7.65 12.99
C TYR A 134 -16.34 -9.02 12.46
N ASP A 135 -17.16 -9.60 11.59
CA ASP A 135 -16.88 -10.85 10.90
C ASP A 135 -15.69 -10.76 9.93
N ASP A 136 -15.34 -9.55 9.49
CA ASP A 136 -14.20 -9.31 8.60
C ASP A 136 -12.91 -8.99 9.38
N VAL A 137 -13.01 -8.58 10.65
CA VAL A 137 -11.87 -8.25 11.51
C VAL A 137 -11.20 -9.54 11.95
N ARG A 138 -9.88 -9.60 11.78
CA ARG A 138 -9.03 -10.71 12.21
C ARG A 138 -8.16 -10.37 13.42
N ASP A 139 -7.69 -9.14 13.48
CA ASP A 139 -6.84 -8.67 14.57
C ASP A 139 -6.88 -7.14 14.66
N LEU A 140 -6.57 -6.62 15.84
CA LEU A 140 -6.45 -5.19 16.11
C LEU A 140 -5.04 -4.90 16.62
N LEU A 141 -4.28 -4.16 15.84
CA LEU A 141 -2.83 -4.04 15.98
C LEU A 141 -2.37 -2.58 16.03
N VAL A 142 -1.25 -2.36 16.69
CA VAL A 142 -0.52 -1.09 16.59
C VAL A 142 0.50 -1.22 15.46
N GLY A 143 0.18 -0.60 14.34
CA GLY A 143 0.97 -0.51 13.12
C GLY A 143 2.19 0.43 13.22
N PRO A 144 2.92 0.63 12.10
CA PRO A 144 4.14 1.43 12.09
C PRO A 144 3.84 2.88 12.47
N ARG A 145 4.77 3.51 13.19
CA ARG A 145 4.59 4.86 13.77
C ARG A 145 3.44 4.94 14.79
N GLY A 146 3.04 3.78 15.32
CA GLY A 146 2.05 3.66 16.39
C GLY A 146 0.59 3.76 15.93
N ALA A 147 0.29 3.74 14.63
CA ALA A 147 -1.09 3.83 14.13
C ALA A 147 -1.92 2.59 14.53
N LEU A 148 -3.18 2.74 14.94
CA LEU A 148 -4.07 1.61 15.16
C LEU A 148 -4.59 1.08 13.81
N VAL A 149 -4.46 -0.22 13.58
CA VAL A 149 -4.79 -0.90 12.33
C VAL A 149 -5.64 -2.14 12.62
N ALA A 150 -6.72 -2.33 11.88
CA ALA A 150 -7.44 -3.59 11.82
C ALA A 150 -6.87 -4.45 10.70
N GLU A 151 -6.45 -5.67 11.03
CA GLU A 151 -6.23 -6.70 10.03
C GLU A 151 -7.59 -7.30 9.67
N THR A 152 -7.92 -7.34 8.38
CA THR A 152 -9.17 -7.91 7.88
C THR A 152 -8.91 -8.99 6.85
N VAL A 153 -9.94 -9.78 6.52
CA VAL A 153 -9.86 -10.80 5.46
C VAL A 153 -9.34 -10.23 4.13
N ASN A 154 -9.68 -8.96 3.83
CA ASN A 154 -9.34 -8.30 2.57
C ASN A 154 -8.07 -7.44 2.62
N GLY A 155 -7.43 -7.29 3.78
CA GLY A 155 -6.32 -6.37 3.92
C GLY A 155 -6.20 -5.71 5.29
N ARG A 156 -5.13 -4.95 5.47
CA ARG A 156 -4.98 -4.05 6.61
C ARG A 156 -5.73 -2.76 6.37
N ILE A 157 -6.49 -2.30 7.36
CA ILE A 157 -7.23 -1.05 7.34
C ILE A 157 -6.79 -0.23 8.53
N THR A 158 -6.24 0.96 8.27
CA THR A 158 -5.91 1.90 9.34
C THR A 158 -7.19 2.39 10.02
N LEU A 159 -7.28 2.22 11.34
CA LEU A 159 -8.39 2.71 12.15
C LEU A 159 -8.11 4.12 12.67
N ALA A 160 -6.90 4.36 13.19
CA ALA A 160 -6.52 5.67 13.71
C ALA A 160 -5.01 5.92 13.62
N VAL A 161 -4.62 7.05 13.06
CA VAL A 161 -3.25 7.59 13.08
C VAL A 161 -3.14 8.76 14.06
N ALA A 162 -4.25 9.45 14.32
CA ALA A 162 -4.34 10.59 15.22
C ALA A 162 -4.33 10.19 16.71
N GLY A 163 -4.34 11.19 17.60
CA GLY A 163 -4.19 11.00 19.06
C GLY A 163 -2.75 10.76 19.51
N THR A 164 -2.57 10.53 20.81
CA THR A 164 -1.28 10.07 21.36
C THR A 164 -1.11 8.56 21.18
N PRO A 165 0.13 8.03 21.23
CA PRO A 165 0.34 6.58 21.28
C PRO A 165 -0.43 5.89 22.42
N GLN A 166 -0.58 6.58 23.55
CA GLN A 166 -1.36 6.08 24.68
C GLN A 166 -2.86 6.02 24.35
N ASP A 167 -3.42 7.06 23.73
CA ASP A 167 -4.84 7.06 23.32
C ASP A 167 -5.14 5.91 22.35
N ARG A 168 -4.24 5.63 21.42
CA ARG A 168 -4.40 4.53 20.46
C ARG A 168 -4.33 3.15 21.13
N ARG A 169 -3.50 2.98 22.15
CA ARG A 169 -3.46 1.74 22.96
C ARG A 169 -4.73 1.59 23.80
N GLU A 170 -5.20 2.66 24.44
CA GLU A 170 -6.46 2.65 25.19
C GLU A 170 -7.65 2.31 24.27
N LEU A 171 -7.66 2.84 23.04
CA LEU A 171 -8.66 2.51 22.03
C LEU A 171 -8.54 1.06 21.55
N GLN A 172 -7.33 0.53 21.34
CA GLN A 172 -7.12 -0.87 20.98
C GLN A 172 -7.74 -1.79 22.04
N VAL A 173 -7.44 -1.57 23.31
CA VAL A 173 -7.99 -2.37 24.42
C VAL A 173 -9.52 -2.31 24.43
N ALA A 174 -10.09 -1.11 24.29
CA ALA A 174 -11.54 -0.91 24.26
C ALA A 174 -12.23 -1.67 23.11
N LEU A 175 -11.63 -1.63 21.91
CA LEU A 175 -12.17 -2.30 20.74
C LEU A 175 -12.03 -3.81 20.84
N THR A 176 -10.91 -4.32 21.36
CA THR A 176 -10.71 -5.75 21.59
C THR A 176 -11.72 -6.28 22.60
N GLU A 177 -11.98 -5.55 23.69
CA GLU A 177 -13.00 -5.91 24.67
C GLU A 177 -14.40 -5.96 24.04
N ALA A 178 -14.78 -4.91 23.30
CA ALA A 178 -16.08 -4.86 22.61
C ALA A 178 -16.25 -5.99 21.58
N TRP A 179 -15.18 -6.32 20.86
CA TRP A 179 -15.18 -7.38 19.86
C TRP A 179 -15.24 -8.79 20.48
N ASN A 180 -14.64 -8.98 21.65
CA ASN A 180 -14.76 -10.22 22.41
C ASN A 180 -16.18 -10.42 22.92
N LEU A 181 -16.80 -9.35 23.45
CA LEU A 181 -18.16 -9.36 23.97
C LEU A 181 -19.21 -9.63 22.87
N SER A 182 -18.95 -9.22 21.63
CA SER A 182 -19.83 -9.53 20.49
C SER A 182 -19.69 -10.96 19.98
N GLY A 183 -18.80 -11.77 20.56
CA GLY A 183 -18.53 -13.15 20.12
C GLY A 183 -17.74 -13.23 18.82
N GLY A 184 -17.04 -12.15 18.44
CA GLY A 184 -16.27 -12.06 17.21
C GLY A 184 -15.17 -13.11 17.13
N LEU A 185 -14.43 -13.35 18.22
CA LEU A 185 -13.34 -14.33 18.26
C LEU A 185 -13.78 -15.77 17.98
N SER A 186 -14.95 -16.19 18.47
CA SER A 186 -15.45 -17.56 18.23
C SER A 186 -15.88 -17.72 16.78
N ARG A 187 -16.65 -16.76 16.24
CA ARG A 187 -17.08 -16.76 14.84
C ARG A 187 -15.91 -16.67 13.86
N GLN A 188 -14.88 -15.91 14.20
CA GLN A 188 -13.67 -15.80 13.40
C GLN A 188 -12.88 -17.12 13.39
N ARG A 189 -12.72 -17.79 14.53
CA ARG A 189 -11.94 -19.05 14.59
C ARG A 189 -12.50 -20.12 13.66
N ASP A 190 -13.82 -20.23 13.61
CA ASP A 190 -14.50 -21.17 12.73
C ASP A 190 -14.33 -20.78 11.25
N LYS A 191 -14.45 -19.48 10.93
CA LYS A 191 -14.26 -18.97 9.56
C LYS A 191 -12.80 -19.04 9.09
N GLU A 192 -11.83 -18.75 9.95
CA GLU A 192 -10.40 -18.81 9.62
C GLU A 192 -9.92 -20.23 9.36
N ALA A 193 -10.49 -21.23 10.05
CA ALA A 193 -10.14 -22.61 9.82
C ALA A 193 -10.45 -23.09 8.38
N GLU A 194 -11.40 -22.43 7.70
CA GLU A 194 -11.84 -22.75 6.35
C GLU A 194 -11.40 -21.72 5.30
N ALA A 195 -11.11 -20.48 5.71
CA ALA A 195 -10.77 -19.40 4.81
C ALA A 195 -9.34 -19.48 4.26
N ALA A 196 -9.13 -18.90 3.08
CA ALA A 196 -7.80 -18.72 2.53
C ALA A 196 -6.96 -17.74 3.40
N PRO A 197 -5.66 -18.02 3.61
CA PRO A 197 -4.74 -17.07 4.21
C PRO A 197 -4.71 -15.74 3.43
N MET A 198 -4.41 -14.64 4.11
CA MET A 198 -4.41 -13.31 3.49
C MET A 198 -3.40 -13.24 2.34
N GLY A 199 -3.83 -12.70 1.19
CA GLY A 199 -2.99 -12.61 -0.01
C GLY A 199 -2.89 -13.91 -0.80
N TRP A 200 -3.60 -14.96 -0.39
CA TRP A 200 -3.67 -16.25 -1.07
C TRP A 200 -5.10 -16.58 -1.49
N LYS A 201 -5.22 -17.39 -2.53
CA LYS A 201 -6.46 -18.03 -2.99
C LYS A 201 -6.27 -19.52 -2.94
N VAL A 202 -7.26 -20.22 -2.41
CA VAL A 202 -7.31 -21.68 -2.46
C VAL A 202 -7.85 -22.07 -3.84
N GLU A 203 -7.06 -22.81 -4.60
CA GLU A 203 -7.45 -23.43 -5.87
C GLU A 203 -7.26 -24.95 -5.77
N LYS A 204 -7.93 -25.71 -6.63
CA LYS A 204 -7.69 -27.15 -6.78
C LYS A 204 -6.96 -27.40 -8.09
N ASP A 205 -5.95 -28.26 -8.06
CA ASP A 205 -5.25 -28.72 -9.27
C ASP A 205 -6.17 -29.61 -10.13
N ALA A 206 -5.73 -29.93 -11.35
CA ALA A 206 -6.40 -30.88 -12.24
C ALA A 206 -6.62 -32.26 -11.57
N ASN A 207 -5.75 -32.63 -10.62
CA ASN A 207 -5.83 -33.86 -9.83
C ASN A 207 -6.70 -33.72 -8.57
N GLY A 208 -7.37 -32.58 -8.36
CA GLY A 208 -8.19 -32.29 -7.18
C GLY A 208 -7.40 -31.91 -5.92
N ALA A 209 -6.06 -31.94 -5.96
CA ALA A 209 -5.19 -31.53 -4.86
C ALA A 209 -5.30 -30.03 -4.57
N VAL A 210 -5.34 -29.67 -3.29
CA VAL A 210 -5.46 -28.27 -2.85
C VAL A 210 -4.14 -27.53 -3.07
N MET A 211 -4.19 -26.32 -3.61
CA MET A 211 -3.04 -25.43 -3.75
C MET A 211 -3.39 -24.01 -3.31
N LEU A 212 -2.40 -23.29 -2.78
CA LEU A 212 -2.50 -21.85 -2.56
C LEU A 212 -1.84 -21.09 -3.70
N VAL A 213 -2.55 -20.10 -4.22
CA VAL A 213 -2.09 -19.23 -5.31
C VAL A 213 -2.09 -17.80 -4.80
N SER A 214 -0.96 -17.10 -4.95
CA SER A 214 -0.86 -15.70 -4.57
C SER A 214 -1.86 -14.81 -5.34
N ASP A 215 -2.58 -13.92 -4.64
CA ASP A 215 -3.65 -13.10 -5.24
C ASP A 215 -3.09 -12.09 -6.28
N SER A 216 -3.70 -12.08 -7.46
CA SER A 216 -3.32 -11.23 -8.58
C SER A 216 -3.80 -9.78 -8.46
N ARG A 217 -4.73 -9.44 -7.55
CA ARG A 217 -5.37 -8.11 -7.52
C ARG A 217 -4.36 -6.98 -7.27
N GLN A 218 -3.54 -7.08 -6.23
CA GLN A 218 -2.49 -6.08 -5.96
C GLN A 218 -1.45 -6.03 -7.08
N ARG A 219 -1.05 -7.18 -7.62
CA ARG A 219 -0.11 -7.24 -8.75
C ARG A 219 -0.65 -6.56 -10.00
N ARG A 220 -1.93 -6.74 -10.32
CA ARG A 220 -2.59 -6.05 -11.44
C ARG A 220 -2.61 -4.54 -11.26
N ALA A 221 -2.91 -4.04 -10.06
CA ALA A 221 -2.88 -2.61 -9.79
C ALA A 221 -1.47 -2.03 -9.99
N VAL A 222 -0.43 -2.72 -9.51
CA VAL A 222 0.98 -2.32 -9.72
C VAL A 222 1.35 -2.38 -11.21
N ALA A 223 0.97 -3.43 -11.93
CA ALA A 223 1.24 -3.57 -13.35
C ALA A 223 0.55 -2.46 -14.17
N VAL A 224 -0.72 -2.14 -13.86
CA VAL A 224 -1.45 -1.02 -14.49
C VAL A 224 -0.76 0.32 -14.22
N ALA A 225 -0.32 0.56 -12.99
CA ALA A 225 0.42 1.77 -12.65
C ALA A 225 1.74 1.87 -13.44
N LEU A 226 2.50 0.77 -13.55
CA LEU A 226 3.74 0.73 -14.35
C LEU A 226 3.48 0.97 -15.84
N VAL A 227 2.42 0.40 -16.41
CA VAL A 227 2.02 0.68 -17.80
C VAL A 227 1.65 2.15 -17.98
N ALA A 228 0.87 2.73 -17.06
CA ALA A 228 0.53 4.15 -17.11
C ALA A 228 1.79 5.03 -17.08
N ILE A 229 2.75 4.73 -16.20
CA ILE A 229 4.05 5.42 -16.13
C ILE A 229 4.83 5.27 -17.43
N ALA A 230 4.78 4.10 -18.09
CA ALA A 230 5.49 3.84 -19.35
C ALA A 230 4.94 4.64 -20.55
N THR A 231 3.66 5.04 -20.55
CA THR A 231 3.06 5.77 -21.69
C THR A 231 3.72 7.12 -21.95
N MET A 232 4.14 7.82 -20.91
CA MET A 232 4.72 9.17 -21.01
C MET A 232 6.10 9.22 -21.66
N PRO A 233 7.12 8.44 -21.24
CA PRO A 233 8.39 8.38 -21.93
C PRO A 233 8.25 7.83 -23.36
N ALA A 234 7.27 6.95 -23.63
CA ALA A 234 6.99 6.48 -24.98
C ALA A 234 6.53 7.63 -25.89
N ILE A 235 5.58 8.46 -25.42
CA ILE A 235 5.13 9.66 -26.15
C ILE A 235 6.30 10.62 -26.37
N ALA A 236 7.12 10.87 -25.35
CA ALA A 236 8.30 11.73 -25.46
C ALA A 236 9.27 11.21 -26.55
N ALA A 237 9.60 9.92 -26.55
CA ALA A 237 10.45 9.31 -27.56
C ALA A 237 9.86 9.45 -28.98
N ILE A 238 8.57 9.15 -29.17
CA ILE A 238 7.88 9.28 -30.46
C ILE A 238 7.91 10.73 -30.95
N THR A 239 7.67 11.71 -30.06
CA THR A 239 7.69 13.12 -30.44
C THR A 239 9.08 13.60 -30.85
N LEU A 240 10.13 13.12 -30.17
CA LEU A 240 11.52 13.43 -30.53
C LEU A 240 11.92 12.80 -31.86
N MET A 241 11.49 11.56 -32.14
CA MET A 241 11.79 10.87 -33.40
C MET A 241 11.17 11.52 -34.65
N ARG A 242 10.11 12.34 -34.47
CA ARG A 242 9.43 13.01 -35.59
C ARG A 242 10.18 14.23 -36.13
N ASP A 243 11.26 14.68 -35.49
CA ASP A 243 12.01 15.87 -35.90
C ASP A 243 13.50 15.56 -36.16
N PRO A 244 13.85 15.03 -37.35
CA PRO A 244 15.15 14.42 -37.62
C PRO A 244 16.36 15.37 -37.58
N VAL A 245 16.14 16.69 -37.54
CA VAL A 245 17.22 17.69 -37.68
C VAL A 245 17.87 18.03 -36.34
N GLN A 246 17.22 17.77 -35.20
CA GLN A 246 17.72 18.15 -33.86
C GLN A 246 17.57 17.04 -32.79
N VAL A 247 17.42 15.77 -33.21
CA VAL A 247 17.25 14.65 -32.28
C VAL A 247 18.55 14.35 -31.52
N SER A 248 18.52 14.50 -30.20
CA SER A 248 19.47 13.80 -29.34
C SER A 248 19.08 12.32 -29.28
N TRP A 249 19.74 11.48 -30.08
CA TRP A 249 19.50 10.03 -30.08
C TRP A 249 19.74 9.40 -28.70
N LEU A 250 20.62 10.00 -27.88
CA LEU A 250 20.80 9.59 -26.49
C LEU A 250 19.54 9.83 -25.63
N ALA A 251 18.85 10.98 -25.82
CA ALA A 251 17.60 11.26 -25.13
C ALA A 251 16.48 10.29 -25.56
N VAL A 252 16.38 10.02 -26.87
CA VAL A 252 15.45 9.03 -27.42
C VAL A 252 15.72 7.64 -26.85
N ALA A 253 16.97 7.20 -26.85
CA ALA A 253 17.37 5.91 -26.28
C ALA A 253 17.04 5.82 -24.78
N GLY A 254 17.29 6.89 -24.01
CA GLY A 254 16.96 6.96 -22.59
C GLY A 254 15.46 6.80 -22.32
N PHE A 255 14.61 7.51 -23.06
CA PHE A 255 13.15 7.39 -22.91
C PHE A 255 12.63 6.01 -23.32
N LEU A 256 13.16 5.43 -24.41
CA LEU A 256 12.82 4.07 -24.80
C LEU A 256 13.26 3.05 -23.75
N ALA A 257 14.44 3.19 -23.17
CA ALA A 257 14.93 2.31 -22.11
C ALA A 257 14.05 2.38 -20.86
N LEU A 258 13.62 3.57 -20.44
CA LEU A 258 12.67 3.75 -19.34
C LEU A 258 11.32 3.10 -19.63
N THR A 259 10.79 3.32 -20.84
CA THR A 259 9.53 2.71 -21.31
C THR A 259 9.64 1.18 -21.27
N LEU A 260 10.69 0.63 -21.86
CA LEU A 260 10.91 -0.80 -21.92
C LEU A 260 11.09 -1.41 -20.52
N SER A 261 11.83 -0.75 -19.64
CA SER A 261 12.04 -1.20 -18.26
C SER A 261 10.72 -1.25 -17.48
N ALA A 262 9.88 -0.22 -17.61
CA ALA A 262 8.57 -0.19 -16.96
C ALA A 262 7.62 -1.25 -17.52
N LEU A 263 7.63 -1.49 -18.84
CA LEU A 263 6.82 -2.52 -19.48
C LEU A 263 7.28 -3.94 -19.12
N LEU A 264 8.60 -4.19 -19.07
CA LEU A 264 9.17 -5.46 -18.62
C LEU A 264 8.83 -5.72 -17.15
N GLY A 265 8.95 -4.69 -16.30
CA GLY A 265 8.53 -4.77 -14.90
C GLY A 265 7.03 -5.06 -14.76
N ALA A 266 6.18 -4.39 -15.54
CA ALA A 266 4.74 -4.64 -15.55
C ALA A 266 4.41 -6.07 -16.00
N GLY A 267 5.06 -6.55 -17.08
CA GLY A 267 4.92 -7.91 -17.57
C GLY A 267 5.37 -8.95 -16.56
N TRP A 268 6.52 -8.71 -15.90
CA TRP A 268 7.00 -9.57 -14.81
C TRP A 268 5.99 -9.63 -13.66
N VAL A 269 5.55 -8.48 -13.13
CA VAL A 269 4.59 -8.43 -12.02
C VAL A 269 3.25 -9.07 -12.40
N ALA A 270 2.76 -8.84 -13.61
CA ALA A 270 1.48 -9.38 -14.08
C ALA A 270 1.51 -10.90 -14.30
N THR A 271 2.64 -11.44 -14.78
CA THR A 271 2.80 -12.86 -15.08
C THR A 271 3.36 -13.66 -13.91
N SER A 272 4.02 -13.00 -12.96
CA SER A 272 4.56 -13.66 -11.78
C SER A 272 3.44 -14.32 -10.96
N ARG A 273 3.57 -15.63 -10.76
CA ARG A 273 2.66 -16.42 -9.93
C ARG A 273 3.46 -17.31 -9.02
N VAL A 274 3.20 -17.18 -7.72
CA VAL A 274 3.69 -18.12 -6.71
C VAL A 274 2.55 -19.05 -6.33
N GLU A 275 2.85 -20.34 -6.33
CA GLU A 275 2.00 -21.46 -5.95
C GLU A 275 2.66 -22.25 -4.81
N LEU A 276 1.86 -22.60 -3.80
CA LEU A 276 2.24 -23.52 -2.74
C LEU A 276 1.32 -24.74 -2.83
N ARG A 277 1.92 -25.92 -2.96
CA ARG A 277 1.17 -27.19 -3.05
C ARG A 277 1.53 -28.05 -1.83
N PRO A 278 0.72 -28.00 -0.76
CA PRO A 278 0.93 -28.91 0.37
C PRO A 278 0.77 -30.36 -0.10
N ARG A 279 1.62 -31.23 0.42
CA ARG A 279 1.57 -32.69 0.28
C ARG A 279 1.71 -33.32 1.66
N GLU A 280 1.34 -34.59 1.78
CA GLU A 280 1.61 -35.34 3.00
C GLU A 280 3.11 -35.27 3.34
N GLN A 281 3.44 -34.71 4.51
CA GLN A 281 4.81 -34.48 5.01
C GLN A 281 5.71 -33.59 4.12
N GLY A 282 5.16 -32.84 3.17
CA GLY A 282 5.96 -32.07 2.22
C GLY A 282 5.28 -30.85 1.64
N LEU A 283 6.06 -30.00 0.99
CA LEU A 283 5.58 -28.79 0.33
C LEU A 283 6.30 -28.63 -1.01
N THR A 284 5.54 -28.45 -2.10
CA THR A 284 6.12 -28.00 -3.36
C THR A 284 5.88 -26.51 -3.50
N TRP A 285 6.97 -25.74 -3.58
CA TRP A 285 6.96 -24.34 -3.97
C TRP A 285 7.17 -24.24 -5.47
N ARG A 286 6.30 -23.49 -6.15
CA ARG A 286 6.43 -23.21 -7.58
C ARG A 286 6.27 -21.72 -7.82
N ALA A 287 7.24 -21.10 -8.48
CA ALA A 287 7.07 -19.77 -9.05
C ALA A 287 7.16 -19.82 -10.57
N THR A 288 6.32 -19.04 -11.23
CA THR A 288 6.39 -18.80 -12.66
C THR A 288 6.58 -17.31 -12.91
N GLY A 289 7.34 -16.95 -13.94
CA GLY A 289 7.59 -15.55 -14.32
C GLY A 289 8.34 -15.46 -15.65
N LEU A 290 7.87 -14.60 -16.56
CA LEU A 290 8.42 -14.46 -17.94
C LEU A 290 8.66 -15.80 -18.66
N GLY A 291 7.71 -16.74 -18.55
CA GLY A 291 7.80 -18.05 -19.21
C GLY A 291 8.83 -19.00 -18.59
N ARG A 292 9.50 -18.63 -17.50
CA ARG A 292 10.33 -19.53 -16.69
C ARG A 292 9.52 -20.04 -15.50
N GLU A 293 9.81 -21.29 -15.15
CA GLU A 293 9.26 -21.97 -13.98
C GLU A 293 10.40 -22.36 -13.06
N TRP A 294 10.24 -22.06 -11.78
CA TRP A 294 11.12 -22.49 -10.70
C TRP A 294 10.31 -23.37 -9.76
N VAL A 295 10.74 -24.62 -9.59
CA VAL A 295 10.11 -25.59 -8.70
C VAL A 295 11.11 -26.00 -7.63
N GLN A 296 10.66 -26.04 -6.39
CA GLN A 296 11.45 -26.50 -5.26
C GLN A 296 10.58 -27.37 -4.35
N ASP A 297 11.00 -28.61 -4.15
CA ASP A 297 10.32 -29.57 -3.30
C ASP A 297 10.98 -29.64 -1.92
N TYR A 298 10.16 -29.61 -0.88
CA TYR A 298 10.56 -29.74 0.53
C TYR A 298 9.98 -31.05 1.06
N HIS A 299 10.82 -32.03 1.36
CA HIS A 299 10.42 -33.31 1.93
C HIS A 299 11.56 -33.98 2.73
N PRO A 300 11.38 -34.26 4.03
CA PRO A 300 10.27 -33.83 4.87
C PRO A 300 10.31 -32.31 5.09
N ALA A 301 9.15 -31.66 5.12
CA ALA A 301 9.05 -30.22 5.35
C ALA A 301 8.69 -29.92 6.81
N SER A 302 9.48 -29.06 7.45
CA SER A 302 9.14 -28.45 8.75
C SER A 302 8.81 -26.97 8.56
N LEU A 303 7.82 -26.49 9.31
CA LEU A 303 7.39 -25.09 9.29
C LEU A 303 7.85 -24.40 10.57
N HIS A 304 8.52 -23.27 10.41
CA HIS A 304 9.03 -22.46 11.52
C HIS A 304 8.55 -21.03 11.38
N VAL A 305 8.18 -20.39 12.48
CA VAL A 305 7.94 -18.94 12.50
C VAL A 305 9.05 -18.26 13.29
N GLU A 306 9.83 -17.45 12.59
CA GLU A 306 10.92 -16.67 13.17
C GLU A 306 10.46 -15.25 13.47
N ARG A 307 10.75 -14.76 14.68
CA ARG A 307 10.54 -13.35 15.06
C ARG A 307 11.88 -12.62 15.01
N THR A 308 11.92 -11.56 14.23
CA THR A 308 13.07 -10.66 14.12
C THR A 308 12.61 -9.25 14.49
N ALA A 309 13.35 -8.53 15.33
CA ALA A 309 13.09 -7.12 15.60
C ALA A 309 14.18 -6.29 14.91
N ASP A 310 13.79 -5.22 14.21
CA ASP A 310 14.75 -4.28 13.67
C ASP A 310 15.18 -3.23 14.72
N ALA A 311 16.15 -2.38 14.35
CA ALA A 311 16.67 -1.33 15.23
C ALA A 311 15.63 -0.28 15.62
N ASP A 312 14.54 -0.17 14.85
CA ASP A 312 13.42 0.74 15.10
C ASP A 312 12.35 0.13 16.01
N GLY A 313 12.55 -1.13 16.44
CA GLY A 313 11.63 -1.87 17.29
C GLY A 313 10.43 -2.46 16.54
N ASP A 314 10.45 -2.42 15.20
CA ASP A 314 9.42 -3.05 14.39
C ASP A 314 9.68 -4.56 14.32
N GLU A 315 8.72 -5.32 14.81
CA GLU A 315 8.78 -6.77 14.79
C GLU A 315 8.39 -7.31 13.42
N ARG A 316 9.16 -8.24 12.89
CA ARG A 316 8.89 -8.96 11.66
C ARG A 316 8.87 -10.45 11.95
N PHE A 317 7.73 -11.06 11.61
CA PHE A 317 7.50 -12.49 11.71
C PHE A 317 7.63 -13.12 10.33
N ARG A 318 8.48 -14.13 10.18
CA ARG A 318 8.72 -14.84 8.91
C ARG A 318 8.29 -16.28 9.06
N LEU A 319 7.41 -16.75 8.17
CA LEU A 319 7.11 -18.17 8.04
C LEU A 319 8.14 -18.78 7.09
N LEU A 320 8.95 -19.68 7.64
CA LEU A 320 9.99 -20.40 6.93
C LEU A 320 9.55 -21.86 6.74
N VAL A 321 9.87 -22.42 5.58
CA VAL A 321 9.90 -23.87 5.37
C VAL A 321 11.36 -24.33 5.35
N GLU A 322 11.63 -25.41 6.06
CA GLU A 322 12.93 -26.05 6.10
C GLU A 322 12.84 -27.51 5.66
N SER A 323 13.82 -27.97 4.86
CA SER A 323 13.99 -29.37 4.48
C SER A 323 15.44 -29.64 4.15
N ARG A 324 16.10 -30.55 4.88
CA ARG A 324 17.47 -31.04 4.58
C ARG A 324 18.49 -29.91 4.35
N GLY A 325 18.47 -28.87 5.20
CA GLY A 325 19.36 -27.71 5.11
C GLY A 325 18.97 -26.65 4.08
N LEU A 326 17.85 -26.82 3.37
CA LEU A 326 17.25 -25.80 2.53
C LEU A 326 16.19 -25.04 3.32
N THR A 327 16.31 -23.72 3.39
CA THR A 327 15.36 -22.84 4.06
C THR A 327 14.76 -21.86 3.08
N ARG A 328 13.45 -21.60 3.18
CA ARG A 328 12.78 -20.58 2.36
C ARG A 328 11.67 -19.86 3.09
N GLU A 329 11.62 -18.55 2.89
CA GLU A 329 10.53 -17.69 3.33
C GLU A 329 9.30 -17.91 2.46
N LEU A 330 8.21 -18.40 3.07
CA LEU A 330 6.91 -18.59 2.43
C LEU A 330 6.02 -17.34 2.56
N GLY A 331 6.24 -16.56 3.62
CA GLY A 331 5.55 -15.30 3.85
C GLY A 331 6.15 -14.56 5.03
N ALA A 332 5.96 -13.25 5.06
CA ALA A 332 6.32 -12.41 6.19
C ALA A 332 5.16 -11.51 6.58
N ALA A 333 5.13 -11.21 7.87
CA ALA A 333 4.19 -10.31 8.49
C ALA A 333 4.96 -9.30 9.34
N VAL A 334 4.59 -8.03 9.23
CA VAL A 334 5.17 -6.96 10.06
C VAL A 334 4.20 -6.66 11.20
N GLN A 335 4.73 -6.55 12.42
CA GLN A 335 4.12 -6.22 13.72
C GLN A 335 3.09 -7.19 14.27
N SER A 336 2.58 -8.14 13.48
CA SER A 336 1.73 -9.21 13.98
C SER A 336 2.13 -10.54 13.38
N PRO A 337 2.16 -11.61 14.20
CA PRO A 337 2.35 -12.95 13.69
C PRO A 337 1.09 -13.50 13.02
N ALA A 338 -0.07 -12.86 13.14
CA ALA A 338 -1.36 -13.43 12.76
C ALA A 338 -1.40 -13.96 11.32
N SER A 339 -0.98 -13.15 10.33
CA SER A 339 -0.99 -13.60 8.93
C SER A 339 0.02 -14.73 8.65
N ALA A 340 1.20 -14.70 9.29
CA ALA A 340 2.21 -15.74 9.16
C ALA A 340 1.78 -17.05 9.83
N LEU A 341 1.20 -16.96 11.03
CA LEU A 341 0.64 -18.09 11.78
C LEU A 341 -0.56 -18.69 11.07
N HIS A 342 -1.44 -17.87 10.51
CA HIS A 342 -2.60 -18.37 9.76
C HIS A 342 -2.13 -19.16 8.53
N LEU A 343 -1.19 -18.62 7.75
CA LEU A 343 -0.59 -19.36 6.63
C LEU A 343 0.08 -20.66 7.11
N GLY A 344 0.83 -20.61 8.21
CA GLY A 344 1.47 -21.76 8.82
C GLY A 344 0.48 -22.84 9.23
N ARG A 345 -0.59 -22.48 9.96
CA ARG A 345 -1.66 -23.39 10.43
C ARG A 345 -2.41 -24.02 9.29
N TRP A 346 -2.71 -23.23 8.26
CA TRP A 346 -3.34 -23.74 7.06
C TRP A 346 -2.45 -24.79 6.37
N LEU A 347 -1.15 -24.52 6.22
CA LEU A 347 -0.20 -25.45 5.60
C LEU A 347 0.00 -26.71 6.46
N ALA A 348 0.26 -26.55 7.75
CA ALA A 348 0.42 -27.63 8.72
C ALA A 348 -0.73 -28.64 8.68
N ARG A 349 -1.97 -28.13 8.63
CA ARG A 349 -3.19 -28.95 8.55
C ARG A 349 -3.25 -29.79 7.27
N HIS A 350 -2.80 -29.24 6.13
CA HIS A 350 -2.82 -29.94 4.84
C HIS A 350 -1.58 -30.80 4.59
N MET A 351 -0.52 -30.62 5.40
CA MET A 351 0.73 -31.37 5.33
C MET A 351 0.83 -32.49 6.38
N SER A 352 -0.13 -32.55 7.32
CA SER A 352 -0.02 -33.37 8.55
C SER A 352 1.29 -33.12 9.31
N ALA A 353 1.72 -31.85 9.34
CA ALA A 353 2.97 -31.40 9.97
C ALA A 353 2.69 -30.49 11.16
N GLU A 354 3.60 -30.42 12.12
CA GLU A 354 3.53 -29.46 13.23
C GLU A 354 4.29 -28.17 12.92
N ILE A 355 3.84 -27.05 13.50
CA ILE A 355 4.51 -25.75 13.42
C ILE A 355 5.42 -25.61 14.64
N GLN A 356 6.69 -25.35 14.42
CA GLN A 356 7.68 -25.13 15.48
C GLN A 356 8.00 -23.62 15.62
N GLY A 357 8.37 -23.18 16.83
CA GLY A 357 8.91 -21.84 17.08
C GLY A 357 8.03 -20.90 17.92
N LEU A 358 6.81 -20.56 17.49
CA LEU A 358 6.06 -19.44 18.12
C LEU A 358 4.93 -19.86 19.08
N GLU A 359 4.35 -21.06 18.92
CA GLU A 359 3.24 -21.49 19.80
C GLU A 359 3.71 -21.79 21.21
N VAL A 360 4.97 -22.21 21.38
CA VAL A 360 5.60 -22.46 22.70
C VAL A 360 5.81 -21.14 23.46
N GLU A 361 6.28 -20.08 22.79
CA GLU A 361 6.49 -18.76 23.43
C GLU A 361 5.18 -18.04 23.73
N LEU A 362 4.18 -18.10 22.83
CA LEU A 362 2.87 -17.47 23.08
C LEU A 362 2.06 -18.19 24.16
N HIS A 363 2.19 -19.52 24.31
CA HIS A 363 1.60 -20.23 25.45
C HIS A 363 2.30 -19.92 26.76
N ALA A 364 3.64 -19.79 26.77
CA ALA A 364 4.39 -19.39 27.96
C ALA A 364 4.02 -17.95 28.40
N GLN A 365 3.86 -17.02 27.46
CA GLN A 365 3.44 -15.65 27.78
C GLN A 365 1.99 -15.56 28.31
N ARG A 366 1.05 -16.33 27.75
CA ARG A 366 -0.34 -16.36 28.23
C ARG A 366 -0.52 -17.03 29.59
N GLN A 367 0.42 -17.86 30.03
CA GLN A 367 0.41 -18.45 31.38
C GLN A 367 1.10 -17.56 32.43
N ALA A 368 1.90 -16.58 31.99
CA ALA A 368 2.61 -15.64 32.85
C ALA A 368 1.87 -14.30 33.04
N SER A 369 0.83 -14.03 32.25
CA SER A 369 -0.10 -12.89 32.36
C SER A 369 -1.40 -13.33 33.02
#